data_AF-A0A4R2NN53-F1
#
_entry.id   AF-A0A4R2NN53-F1
#
_cell.length_a   1.000
_cell.length_b   1.000
_cell.length_c   1.000
_cell.angle_alpha   90.00
_cell.angle_beta   90.00
_cell.angle_gamma   90.00
#
_symmetry.space_group_name_H-M   'P 1'
#
loop_
_entity.id
_entity.type
_entity.pdbx_description
1 polymer ?
#
loop_
_entity_poly.entity_id
_entity_poly.type
_entity_poly.pdbx_seq_one_letter_code
_entity_poly.pdbx_strand_id
1 'polypeptide(L)'
;MFSDHVQLESSAEHAVLNFIQMVPGAPEGQPNGKIISRIALTWPHVARLAGLLDSTIDRQKREILNNLEQNLFVKEHKENDL
;
A
#
# COMPACT_ATOMS: atom_id res chain seq x y z
N MET A 1 0.89 -12.46 5.08
CA MET A 1 1.88 -11.76 5.94
C MET A 1 2.39 -10.58 5.13
N PHE A 2 2.17 -9.35 5.59
CA PHE A 2 2.64 -8.14 4.90
C PHE A 2 4.13 -7.93 5.19
N SER A 3 4.86 -7.30 4.27
CA SER A 3 6.24 -6.85 4.54
C SER A 3 6.20 -5.73 5.58
N ASP A 4 7.00 -5.84 6.64
CA ASP A 4 7.06 -4.79 7.66
C ASP A 4 7.80 -3.56 7.15
N HIS A 5 8.78 -3.76 6.26
CA HIS A 5 9.66 -2.71 5.76
C HIS A 5 9.79 -2.77 4.24
N VAL A 6 9.84 -1.59 3.61
CA VAL A 6 10.18 -1.43 2.20
C VAL A 6 11.43 -0.55 2.14
N GLN A 7 12.47 -1.03 1.47
CA GLN A 7 13.71 -0.31 1.24
C GLN A 7 13.87 -0.04 -0.25
N LEU A 8 14.24 1.19 -0.60
CA LEU A 8 14.55 1.58 -1.98
C LEU A 8 16.07 1.71 -2.13
N GLU A 9 16.62 0.96 -3.07
CA GLU A 9 17.97 1.17 -3.61
C GLU A 9 17.82 1.77 -5.01
N SER A 10 18.57 2.82 -5.34
CA SER A 10 18.44 3.48 -6.64
C SER A 10 19.78 3.79 -7.29
N SER A 11 19.78 3.75 -8.61
CA SER A 11 20.88 4.17 -9.49
C SER A 11 20.33 5.07 -10.60
N ALA A 12 21.22 5.58 -11.46
CA ALA A 12 20.81 6.41 -12.59
C ALA A 12 19.84 5.68 -13.55
N GLU A 13 19.94 4.35 -13.65
CA GLU A 13 19.17 3.57 -14.62
C GLU A 13 18.00 2.80 -14.00
N HIS A 14 18.12 2.44 -12.72
CA HIS A 14 17.21 1.51 -12.07
C HIS A 14 16.82 1.95 -10.65
N ALA A 15 15.62 1.55 -10.25
CA ALA A 15 15.13 1.58 -8.89
C ALA A 15 14.80 0.15 -8.46
N VAL A 16 15.30 -0.26 -7.30
CA VAL A 16 15.11 -1.59 -6.73
C VAL A 16 14.35 -1.45 -5.42
N LEU A 17 13.14 -1.99 -5.39
CA LEU A 17 12.30 -2.07 -4.21
C LEU A 17 12.53 -3.41 -3.53
N ASN A 18 13.07 -3.36 -2.31
CA ASN A 18 13.26 -4.51 -1.44
C ASN A 18 12.12 -4.54 -0.42
N PHE A 19 11.36 -5.63 -0.41
CA PHE A 19 10.37 -5.91 0.62
C PHE A 19 11.03 -6.79 1.66
N ILE A 20 11.16 -6.26 2.86
CA ILE A 20 11.86 -6.89 3.97
C ILE A 20 10.84 -7.25 5.04
N GLN A 21 10.95 -8.47 5.52
CA GLN A 21 10.18 -8.97 6.63
C GLN A 21 11.09 -9.15 7.83
N MET A 22 10.66 -8.63 8.98
CA MET A 22 11.42 -8.79 10.21
C MET A 22 11.09 -10.13 10.86
N VAL A 23 12.08 -10.80 11.46
CA VAL A 23 11.85 -12.08 12.15
C VAL A 23 11.56 -11.80 13.62
N PRO A 24 10.32 -12.01 14.10
CA PRO A 24 10.01 -11.75 15.49
C PRO A 24 10.85 -12.64 16.41
N GLY A 25 11.49 -12.04 17.42
CA GLY A 25 12.32 -12.76 18.41
C GLY A 25 13.76 -13.03 17.98
N ALA A 26 14.27 -12.40 16.91
CA ALA A 26 15.68 -12.53 16.54
C ALA A 26 16.61 -12.07 17.68
N PRO A 27 17.64 -12.86 18.04
CA PRO A 27 18.62 -12.48 19.05
C PRO A 27 19.36 -11.19 18.67
N GLU A 28 19.71 -10.37 19.67
CA GLU A 28 20.56 -9.20 19.45
C GLU A 28 21.88 -9.60 18.77
N GLY A 29 22.23 -8.91 17.68
CA GLY A 29 23.45 -9.17 16.89
C GLY A 29 23.29 -10.14 15.72
N GLN A 30 22.10 -10.72 15.49
CA GLN A 30 21.82 -11.50 14.28
C GLN A 30 21.05 -10.67 13.22
N PRO A 31 21.21 -10.98 11.91
CA PRO A 31 20.43 -10.34 10.87
C PRO A 31 18.93 -10.60 11.11
N ASN A 32 18.19 -9.55 11.48
CA ASN A 32 16.77 -9.61 11.82
C ASN A 32 15.85 -9.30 10.62
N GLY A 33 16.39 -9.23 9.40
CA GLY A 33 15.63 -8.91 8.20
C GLY A 33 15.82 -9.97 7.11
N LYS A 34 14.71 -10.49 6.59
CA LYS A 34 14.70 -11.35 5.40
C LYS A 34 14.08 -10.60 4.23
N ILE A 35 14.79 -10.48 3.11
CA ILE A 35 14.20 -10.00 1.86
C ILE A 35 13.23 -11.07 1.38
N ILE A 36 11.95 -10.72 1.29
CA ILE A 36 10.88 -11.61 0.80
C ILE A 36 10.54 -11.36 -0.65
N SER A 37 10.80 -10.16 -1.16
CA SER A 37 10.62 -9.82 -2.56
C SER A 37 11.59 -8.70 -2.95
N ARG A 38 12.03 -8.74 -4.20
CA ARG A 38 12.88 -7.72 -4.80
C ARG A 38 12.33 -7.42 -6.18
N ILE A 39 12.00 -6.15 -6.42
CA ILE A 39 11.45 -5.70 -7.69
C ILE A 39 12.39 -4.65 -8.26
N ALA A 40 13.03 -4.95 -9.39
CA ALA A 40 13.88 -4.02 -10.11
C ALA A 40 13.12 -3.42 -11.29
N LEU A 41 13.12 -2.10 -11.39
CA LEU A 41 12.38 -1.33 -12.39
C LEU A 41 13.29 -0.24 -12.95
N THR A 42 13.09 0.13 -14.21
CA THR A 42 13.64 1.39 -14.72
C THR A 42 12.76 2.57 -14.30
N TRP A 43 13.31 3.78 -14.27
CA TRP A 43 12.57 4.98 -13.87
C TRP A 43 11.24 5.22 -14.60
N PRO A 44 11.13 5.00 -15.93
CA PRO A 44 9.85 5.09 -16.61
C PRO A 44 8.79 4.09 -16.10
N HIS A 45 9.21 2.89 -15.67
CA HIS A 45 8.29 1.93 -15.06
C HIS A 45 7.87 2.37 -13.66
N VAL A 46 8.77 2.97 -12.88
CA VAL A 46 8.44 3.53 -11.55
C VAL A 46 7.39 4.64 -11.69
N ALA A 47 7.58 5.57 -12.63
CA ALA A 47 6.62 6.64 -12.86
C ALA A 47 5.24 6.12 -13.26
N ARG A 48 5.18 5.09 -14.12
CA ARG A 48 3.93 4.42 -14.48
C ARG A 48 3.28 3.72 -13.28
N LEU A 49 4.07 3.03 -12.46
CA LEU A 49 3.56 2.35 -11.27
C LEU A 49 2.98 3.34 -10.26
N ALA A 50 3.65 4.47 -10.03
CA ALA A 50 3.15 5.54 -9.17
C ALA A 50 1.78 6.04 -9.65
N GLY A 51 1.64 6.34 -10.95
CA GLY A 51 0.35 6.78 -11.50
C GLY A 51 -0.76 5.73 -11.38
N LEU A 52 -0.44 4.43 -11.53
CA LEU A 52 -1.41 3.36 -11.32
C LEU A 52 -1.85 3.25 -9.86
N LEU A 53 -0.92 3.39 -8.91
CA LEU A 53 -1.22 3.38 -7.48
C LEU A 53 -2.11 4.58 -7.10
N ASP A 54 -1.78 5.78 -7.56
CA ASP A 54 -2.59 6.98 -7.32
C ASP A 54 -4.01 6.80 -7.83
N SER A 55 -4.17 6.33 -9.07
CA SER A 55 -5.49 6.08 -9.65
C SER A 55 -6.31 5.04 -8.88
N THR A 56 -5.65 4.05 -8.28
CA THR A 56 -6.29 3.00 -7.49
C THR A 56 -6.75 3.52 -6.14
N ILE A 57 -5.91 4.33 -5.47
CA ILE A 57 -6.24 5.00 -4.21
C ILE A 57 -7.44 5.93 -4.43
N ASP A 58 -7.41 6.73 -5.49
CA ASP A 58 -8.50 7.65 -5.83
C ASP A 58 -9.82 6.91 -6.10
N ARG A 59 -9.76 5.77 -6.79
CA ARG A 59 -10.94 4.93 -7.02
C ARG A 59 -11.51 4.40 -5.70
N GLN A 60 -10.67 3.84 -4.83
CA GLN A 60 -11.11 3.35 -3.52
C GLN A 60 -11.69 4.45 -2.65
N LYS A 61 -11.09 5.65 -2.66
CA LYS A 61 -11.62 6.81 -1.93
C LYS A 61 -13.04 7.15 -2.39
N ARG A 62 -13.28 7.19 -3.71
CA ARG A 62 -14.63 7.43 -4.25
C ARG A 62 -15.62 6.35 -3.85
N GLU A 63 -15.22 5.08 -3.91
CA GLU A 63 -16.08 3.96 -3.49
C GLU A 63 -16.47 4.06 -2.00
N ILE A 64 -15.51 4.39 -1.13
CA ILE A 64 -15.78 4.58 0.30
C ILE A 64 -16.74 5.75 0.53
N LEU A 65 -16.53 6.89 -0.13
CA LEU A 65 -17.41 8.06 -0.01
C LEU A 65 -18.84 7.75 -0.48
N ASN A 66 -18.99 7.11 -1.64
CA ASN A 66 -20.29 6.71 -2.16
C ASN A 66 -21.01 5.75 -1.21
N ASN A 67 -20.29 4.78 -0.63
CA ASN A 67 -20.85 3.85 0.35
C ASN A 67 -21.28 4.57 1.64
N LEU A 68 -20.52 5.56 2.10
CA LEU A 68 -20.87 6.35 3.30
C LEU A 68 -22.12 7.19 3.05
N GLU A 69 -22.20 7.88 1.90
CA GLU A 69 -23.38 8.67 1.52
C GLU A 69 -24.63 7.77 1.47
N GLN A 70 -24.57 6.63 0.79
CA GLN A 70 -25.71 5.70 0.75
C GLN A 70 -26.13 5.20 2.13
N ASN A 71 -25.18 4.91 3.02
CA ASN A 71 -25.50 4.45 4.38
C ASN A 71 -26.08 5.58 5.26
N LEU A 72 -25.66 6.83 5.07
CA LEU A 72 -26.22 7.98 5.78
C LEU A 72 -27.65 8.27 5.33
N PHE A 73 -27.94 8.24 4.02
CA PHE A 73 -29.30 8.40 3.49
C PHE A 73 -30.26 7.32 3.99
N VAL A 74 -29.81 6.06 4.08
CA VAL A 74 -30.62 4.95 4.62
C VAL A 74 -30.90 5.13 6.11
N LYS A 75 -29.98 5.76 6.86
CA LYS A 75 -30.15 5.99 8.29
C LYS A 75 -31.14 7.13 8.58
N GLU A 76 -31.08 8.23 7.84
CA GLU A 76 -32.02 9.36 7.99
C GLU A 76 -33.46 8.99 7.62
N HIS A 77 -33.66 8.13 6.62
CA HIS A 77 -35.01 7.65 6.30
C HIS A 77 -35.60 6.72 7.38
N LYS A 78 -34.77 5.93 8.06
CA LYS A 78 -35.24 5.07 9.16
C LYS A 78 -35.56 5.84 10.45
N GLU A 79 -34.92 6.99 10.69
CA GLU A 79 -35.21 7.85 11.85
C GLU A 79 -36.44 8.74 11.64
N ASN A 80 -36.83 9.05 10.40
CA ASN A 80 -38.02 9.85 10.08
C ASN A 80 -39.32 9.03 9.96
N ASP A 81 -39.24 7.70 9.91
CA ASP A 81 -40.38 6.78 9.83
C ASP A 81 -40.76 6.15 11.20
N LEU A 82 -40.20 6.67 12.31
CA LEU A 82 -40.48 6.29 13.71
C LEU A 82 -41.12 7.47 14.48
#